data_AF-A0A6L5T9M4-F1
#
_entry.id   AF-A0A6L5T9M4-F1
#
_cell.length_a   1.000
_cell.length_b   1.000
_cell.length_c   1.000
_cell.angle_alpha   90.00
_cell.angle_beta   90.00
_cell.angle_gamma   90.00
#
_symmetry.space_group_name_H-M   'P 1'
#
loop_
_entity.id
_entity.type
_entity.pdbx_description
1 polymer ?
#
loop_
_entity_poly.entity_id
_entity_poly.type
_entity_poly.pdbx_seq_one_letter_code
_entity_poly.pdbx_strand_id
1 'polypeptide(L)' 'MDEKRQFIQGEINARKSLLADTDYKCMKYSEGCLTDEEFAPVKSQREKWRAEINELEAELAALPDER' A
#
# COMPACT_ATOMS: atom_id res chain seq x y z
N MET A 1 -15.25 18.08 -5.61
CA MET A 1 -14.20 17.07 -5.33
C MET A 1 -13.46 16.86 -6.65
N ASP A 2 -12.31 17.52 -6.80
CA ASP A 2 -11.41 17.42 -7.96
C ASP A 2 -11.26 15.95 -8.42
N GLU A 3 -11.47 15.66 -9.71
CA GLU A 3 -11.36 14.32 -10.30
C GLU A 3 -9.99 13.70 -10.00
N LYS A 4 -8.94 14.52 -9.98
CA LYS A 4 -7.59 14.09 -9.64
C LYS A 4 -7.47 13.64 -8.17
N ARG A 5 -8.10 14.38 -7.25
CA ARG A 5 -8.15 14.01 -5.82
C ARG A 5 -8.84 12.65 -5.64
N GLN A 6 -9.96 12.44 -6.34
CA GLN A 6 -10.69 11.17 -6.28
C GLN A 6 -9.87 10.01 -6.85
N PHE A 7 -9.19 10.23 -7.97
CA PHE A 7 -8.31 9.23 -8.57
C PHE A 7 -7.18 8.81 -7.64
N ILE A 8 -6.44 9.77 -7.08
CA ILE A 8 -5.33 9.50 -6.14
C ILE A 8 -5.84 8.75 -4.90
N GLN A 9 -7.00 9.14 -4.36
CA GLN A 9 -7.60 8.45 -3.23
C GLN A 9 -7.99 7.00 -3.58
N GLY A 10 -8.48 6.75 -4.80
CA GLY A 10 -8.77 5.41 -5.31
C GLY A 10 -7.51 4.54 -5.38
N GLU A 11 -6.42 5.10 -5.92
CA GLU A 11 -5.12 4.43 -6.03
C GLU A 11 -4.50 4.08 -4.68
N ILE A 12 -4.64 4.97 -3.68
CA ILE A 12 -4.23 4.70 -2.29
C ILE A 12 -5.04 3.55 -1.71
N ASN A 13 -6.37 3.58 -1.89
CA ASN A 13 -7.26 2.55 -1.35
C ASN A 13 -6.99 1.17 -1.98
N ALA A 14 -6.76 1.13 -3.29
CA ALA A 14 -6.40 -0.10 -3.99
C ALA A 14 -5.12 -0.73 -3.41
N ARG A 15 -4.07 0.06 -3.19
CA ARG A 15 -2.80 -0.41 -2.58
C ARG A 15 -2.96 -0.85 -1.14
N LYS A 16 -3.78 -0.14 -0.35
CA LYS A 16 -4.13 -0.55 1.02
C LYS A 16 -4.88 -1.88 1.03
N SER A 17 -5.75 -2.14 0.05
CA SER A 17 -6.39 -3.45 -0.13
C SER A 17 -5.37 -4.55 -0.45
N LEU A 18 -4.44 -4.30 -1.37
CA LEU A 18 -3.37 -5.26 -1.70
C LEU A 18 -2.48 -5.58 -0.48
N LEU A 19 -2.21 -4.60 0.37
CA LEU A 19 -1.54 -4.82 1.65
C LEU A 19 -2.37 -5.76 2.54
N ALA A 20 -3.67 -5.48 2.72
CA ALA A 20 -4.57 -6.31 3.54
C ALA A 20 -4.66 -7.76 3.04
N ASP A 21 -4.71 -7.97 1.72
CA ASP A 21 -4.76 -9.30 1.10
C ASP A 21 -3.52 -10.16 1.42
N THR A 22 -2.41 -9.52 1.82
CA THR A 22 -1.17 -10.22 2.20
C THR A 22 -1.02 -10.43 3.71
N ASP A 23 -1.97 -10.00 4.54
CA ASP A 23 -1.84 -10.07 6.00
C ASP A 23 -1.83 -11.51 6.52
N TYR A 24 -2.54 -12.43 5.87
CA TYR A 24 -2.47 -13.86 6.22
C TYR A 24 -1.05 -14.44 6.05
N LYS A 25 -0.33 -14.02 4.99
CA LYS A 25 1.07 -14.44 4.80
C LYS A 25 1.99 -13.78 5.83
N CYS A 26 1.72 -12.53 6.21
CA CYS A 26 2.47 -11.86 7.28
C CYS A 26 2.29 -12.55 8.63
N MET A 27 1.07 -12.98 8.95
CA MET A 27 0.79 -13.77 10.16
C MET A 27 1.57 -15.09 10.13
N LYS A 28 1.49 -15.85 9.03
CA LYS A 28 2.26 -17.10 8.90
C LYS A 28 3.76 -16.90 9.06
N TYR A 29 4.32 -15.84 8.48
CA TYR A 29 5.74 -15.52 8.66
C TYR A 29 6.07 -15.20 10.12
N SER A 30 5.23 -14.41 10.80
CA SER A 30 5.43 -14.08 12.22
C SER A 30 5.30 -15.29 13.16
N GLU A 31 4.51 -16.29 12.77
CA GLU A 31 4.33 -17.55 13.49
C GLU A 31 5.43 -18.58 13.14
N GLY A 32 6.40 -18.23 12.29
CA GLY A 32 7.46 -19.14 11.83
C GLY A 32 7.00 -20.21 10.84
N CYS A 33 5.81 -20.07 10.26
CA CYS A 33 5.24 -21.00 9.28
C CYS A 33 5.73 -20.73 7.83
N LEU A 34 6.40 -19.59 7.60
CA LEU A 34 7.08 -19.27 6.34
C LEU A 34 8.53 -18.95 6.63
N THR A 35 9.42 -19.42 5.77
CA THR A 35 10.84 -19.06 5.81
C THR A 35 11.08 -17.65 5.25
N ASP A 36 12.26 -17.09 5.54
CA ASP A 36 12.68 -15.79 4.99
C ASP A 36 12.68 -15.79 3.47
N GLU A 37 13.11 -16.88 2.84
CA GLU A 37 13.15 -17.02 1.37
C GLU A 37 11.74 -17.04 0.76
N GLU A 38 10.78 -17.74 1.39
CA GLU A 38 9.39 -17.78 0.95
C GLU A 38 8.66 -16.45 1.16
N PHE A 39 9.01 -15.71 2.21
CA PHE A 39 8.38 -14.43 2.55
C PHE A 39 9.03 -13.22 1.86
N ALA A 40 10.31 -13.30 1.46
CA ALA A 40 11.03 -12.23 0.77
C ALA A 40 10.27 -11.55 -0.38
N PRO A 41 9.62 -12.28 -1.33
CA PRO A 41 8.85 -11.63 -2.39
C PRO A 41 7.64 -10.86 -1.86
N VAL A 42 6.96 -11.38 -0.83
CA VAL A 42 5.82 -10.70 -0.18
C VAL A 42 6.30 -9.42 0.51
N LYS A 43 7.42 -9.49 1.23
CA LYS A 43 8.03 -8.34 1.89
C LYS A 43 8.39 -7.24 0.90
N SER A 44 9.09 -7.58 -0.19
CA SER A 44 9.48 -6.64 -1.25
C SER A 44 8.26 -5.97 -1.89
N GLN A 45 7.22 -6.74 -2.21
CA GLN A 45 6.00 -6.19 -2.81
C GLN A 45 5.26 -5.25 -1.85
N ARG A 46 5.22 -5.58 -0.55
CA ARG A 46 4.62 -4.70 0.49
C ARG A 46 5.41 -3.41 0.68
N GLU A 47 6.75 -3.47 0.63
CA GLU A 47 7.60 -2.28 0.68
C GLU A 47 7.34 -1.36 -0.51
N LYS A 48 7.23 -1.93 -1.72
CA LYS A 48 6.85 -1.17 -2.93
C LYS A 48 5.50 -0.48 -2.78
N TRP A 49 4.45 -1.19 -2.38
CA TRP A 49 3.12 -0.57 -2.22
C TRP A 49 3.09 0.51 -1.15
N ARG A 50 3.86 0.36 -0.06
CA ARG A 50 3.98 1.40 0.97
C ARG A 50 4.67 2.65 0.43
N ALA A 51 5.73 2.50 -0.36
CA ALA A 51 6.38 3.62 -1.02
C ALA A 51 5.40 4.37 -1.95
N GLU A 52 4.67 3.64 -2.79
CA GLU A 52 3.67 4.21 -3.69
C GLU A 52 2.53 4.91 -2.93
N ILE A 53 2.06 4.35 -1.80
CA ILE A 53 1.07 5.01 -0.93
C ILE A 53 1.62 6.34 -0.40
N ASN A 54 2.86 6.35 0.11
CA ASN A 54 3.48 7.57 0.65
C ASN A 54 3.62 8.66 -0.42
N GLU A 55 3.99 8.28 -1.65
CA GLU A 55 4.07 9.19 -2.80
C GLU A 55 2.69 9.78 -3.15
N LEU A 56 1.66 8.94 -3.24
CA LEU A 56 0.29 9.36 -3.54
C LEU A 56 -0.30 10.23 -2.41
N GLU A 57 -0.04 9.91 -1.15
CA GLU A 57 -0.48 10.70 0.00
C GLU A 57 0.21 12.09 0.00
N ALA A 58 1.49 12.15 -0.38
CA ALA A 58 2.21 13.41 -0.55
C ALA A 58 1.64 14.24 -1.72
N GLU A 59 1.33 13.61 -2.85
CA GLU A 59 0.68 14.27 -3.99
C GLU A 59 -0.70 14.81 -3.60
N LEU A 60 -1.50 14.01 -2.88
CA LEU A 60 -2.82 14.39 -2.40
C LEU A 60 -2.79 15.60 -1.47
N ALA A 61 -1.77 15.67 -0.60
CA ALA A 61 -1.55 16.77 0.33
C ALA A 61 -1.04 18.05 -0.37
N ALA A 62 -0.32 17.91 -1.48
CA ALA A 62 0.16 19.03 -2.28
C ALA A 62 -0.93 19.63 -3.21
N LEU A 63 -2.03 18.90 -3.46
CA LEU A 63 -3.12 19.41 -4.27
C LEU A 63 -3.84 20.58 -3.59
N PRO A 64 -4.02 21.72 -4.27
CA PRO A 64 -4.72 22.86 -3.72
C PRO A 64 -6.18 22.50 -3.38
N ASP A 65 -6.66 22.99 -2.25
CA ASP A 65 -8.09 22.94 -1.92
C ASP A 65 -8.81 24.01 -2.73
N GLU A 66 -9.39 23.59 -3.85
CA GLU A 66 -10.42 24.40 -4.53
C GLU A 66 -11.69 24.37 -3.66
N ARG A 67 -11.83 25.39 -2.80
CA ARG A 67 -13.07 25.71 -2.08
C ARG A 67 -14.04 26.47 -2.95
#